data_AF-A0A850NXC9-F1
#
_entry.id   AF-A0A850NXC9-F1
#
_cell.length_a   1.000
_cell.length_b   1.000
_cell.length_c   1.000
_cell.angle_alpha   90.00
_cell.angle_beta   90.00
_cell.angle_gamma   90.00
#
_symmetry.space_group_name_H-M   'P 1'
#
loop_
_entity.id
_entity.type
_entity.pdbx_description
1 polymer ?
#
loop_
_entity_poly.entity_id
_entity_poly.type
_entity_poly.pdbx_seq_one_letter_code
_entity_poly.pdbx_strand_id
1 'polypeptide(L)'
;ALLIGAGTQGADFGIAVAAFALTAVLIVATGLARPLGRAVAAIPMPLANAMLAGILAGICLAPAQAVVRFPLQAIPPILAWLVALRLARRYAVVIALAMLVAVLCLVPPVTGAAAPASLPVLTWPHLVMPHWNTAAVLGLAVPLYLVTMASQNLPGLAVMRANGYEIDPGRSFVATGLGSVVTALFGGIPVNLAALTAALCAGPEAGADASRRWIASVVSGVVYIALGLGAG
;
A
#
# COMPACT_ATOMS: atom_id res chain seq x y z
N ALA A 1 2.36 8.35 -5.74
CA ALA A 1 1.85 9.37 -6.67
C ALA A 1 1.07 10.47 -5.94
N LEU A 2 -0.05 10.17 -5.26
CA LEU A 2 -0.87 11.18 -4.56
C LEU A 2 -0.08 11.99 -3.50
N LEU A 3 0.74 11.32 -2.68
CA LEU A 3 1.58 11.97 -1.66
C LEU A 3 2.77 12.75 -2.23
N ILE A 4 3.31 12.29 -3.36
CA ILE A 4 4.43 12.94 -4.06
C ILE A 4 3.93 14.22 -4.76
N GLY A 5 2.71 14.21 -5.31
CA GLY A 5 2.07 15.39 -5.90
C GLY A 5 1.56 16.41 -4.87
N ALA A 6 1.28 16.00 -3.63
CA ALA A 6 0.98 16.94 -2.54
C ALA A 6 2.23 17.70 -2.07
N GLY A 7 3.40 17.03 -2.05
CA GLY A 7 4.67 17.64 -1.66
C GLY A 7 5.16 18.76 -2.58
N THR A 8 4.73 18.81 -3.84
CA THR A 8 5.14 19.86 -4.79
C THR A 8 4.37 21.18 -4.61
N GLN A 9 3.33 21.22 -3.78
CA GLN A 9 2.55 22.45 -3.50
C GLN A 9 2.84 23.04 -2.10
N GLY A 10 3.88 22.59 -1.41
CA GLY A 10 4.15 23.00 -0.02
C GLY A 10 3.07 22.51 0.96
N ALA A 11 2.27 21.51 0.58
CA ALA A 11 1.31 20.91 1.47
C ALA A 11 2.06 20.13 2.54
N ASP A 12 1.87 20.57 3.79
CA ASP A 12 2.39 19.90 4.96
C ASP A 12 1.98 18.42 4.99
N PHE A 13 2.92 17.53 5.25
CA PHE A 13 2.64 16.10 5.42
C PHE A 13 1.58 15.86 6.51
N GLY A 14 1.48 16.77 7.49
CA GLY A 14 0.40 16.78 8.49
C GLY A 14 -1.02 16.85 7.88
N ILE A 15 -1.20 17.49 6.71
CA ILE A 15 -2.51 17.50 6.01
C ILE A 15 -2.84 16.11 5.46
N ALA A 16 -1.84 15.39 4.94
CA ALA A 16 -2.03 14.01 4.49
C ALA A 16 -2.38 13.10 5.67
N VAL A 17 -1.73 13.28 6.82
CA VAL A 17 -2.05 12.55 8.07
C VAL A 17 -3.49 12.82 8.52
N ALA A 18 -3.93 14.07 8.52
CA ALA A 18 -5.32 14.42 8.82
C ALA A 18 -6.30 13.74 7.84
N ALA A 19 -5.96 13.69 6.55
CA ALA A 19 -6.75 13.00 5.54
C ALA A 19 -6.80 11.48 5.77
N PHE A 20 -5.69 10.83 6.13
CA PHE A 20 -5.64 9.40 6.46
C PHE A 20 -6.50 9.07 7.67
N ALA A 21 -6.41 9.90 8.72
CA ALA A 21 -7.23 9.76 9.92
C ALA A 21 -8.72 9.92 9.58
N LEU A 22 -9.10 10.91 8.76
CA LEU A 22 -10.48 11.09 8.34
C LEU A 22 -10.97 9.91 7.48
N THR A 23 -10.16 9.41 6.54
CA THR A 23 -10.48 8.18 5.79
C THR A 23 -10.72 7.00 6.73
N ALA A 24 -9.86 6.82 7.74
CA ALA A 24 -9.99 5.75 8.73
C ALA A 24 -11.31 5.86 9.52
N VAL A 25 -11.67 7.07 9.95
CA VAL A 25 -12.95 7.34 10.63
C VAL A 25 -14.14 7.01 9.72
N LEU A 26 -14.09 7.35 8.44
CA LEU A 26 -15.14 6.99 7.48
C LEU A 26 -15.26 5.47 7.31
N ILE A 27 -14.14 4.73 7.32
CA ILE A 27 -14.15 3.26 7.28
C ILE A 27 -14.83 2.69 8.53
N VAL A 28 -14.46 3.18 9.73
CA VAL A 28 -15.13 2.78 11.00
C VAL A 28 -16.63 3.08 10.94
N ALA A 29 -17.00 4.29 10.52
CA ALA A 29 -18.39 4.70 10.38
C ALA A 29 -19.15 3.80 9.41
N THR A 30 -18.50 3.29 8.36
CA THR A 30 -19.11 2.36 7.40
C THR A 30 -19.40 1.00 8.03
N GLY A 31 -18.51 0.54 8.90
CA GLY A 31 -18.72 -0.71 9.64
C GLY A 31 -19.85 -0.61 10.67
N LEU A 32 -20.08 0.57 11.25
CA LEU A 32 -21.13 0.81 12.24
C LEU A 32 -22.49 1.18 11.60
N ALA A 33 -22.48 1.93 10.49
CA ALA A 33 -23.68 2.47 9.87
C ALA A 33 -24.08 1.69 8.60
N ARG A 34 -25.15 0.91 8.71
CA ARG A 34 -25.79 0.19 7.58
C ARG A 34 -26.08 1.05 6.34
N PRO A 35 -26.62 2.29 6.43
CA PRO A 35 -26.90 3.09 5.22
C PRO A 35 -25.63 3.51 4.48
N LEU A 36 -24.55 3.81 5.20
CA LEU A 36 -23.27 4.17 4.59
C LEU A 36 -22.65 2.97 3.85
N GLY A 37 -22.73 1.78 4.46
CA GLY A 37 -22.33 0.54 3.80
C GLY A 37 -23.08 0.28 2.48
N ARG A 38 -24.38 0.57 2.42
CA ARG A 38 -25.16 0.47 1.17
C ARG A 38 -24.74 1.51 0.14
N ALA A 39 -24.49 2.75 0.55
CA ALA A 39 -24.04 3.81 -0.35
C ALA A 39 -22.68 3.47 -1.00
N VAL A 40 -21.76 2.91 -0.22
CA VAL A 40 -20.46 2.44 -0.72
C VAL A 40 -20.60 1.25 -1.66
N ALA A 41 -21.47 0.29 -1.34
CA ALA A 41 -21.76 -0.84 -2.22
C ALA A 41 -22.41 -0.41 -3.55
N ALA A 42 -23.01 0.78 -3.59
CA ALA A 42 -23.61 1.37 -4.79
C ALA A 42 -22.61 2.16 -5.66
N ILE A 43 -21.33 2.27 -5.27
CA ILE A 43 -20.31 2.95 -6.07
C ILE A 43 -20.17 2.23 -7.42
N PRO A 44 -20.35 2.92 -8.56
CA PRO A 44 -20.20 2.30 -9.87
C PRO A 44 -18.77 1.81 -10.07
N MET A 45 -18.61 0.54 -10.46
CA MET A 45 -17.31 -0.05 -10.79
C MET A 45 -16.50 0.77 -11.83
N PRO A 46 -17.11 1.43 -12.84
CA PRO A 46 -16.39 2.31 -13.75
C PRO A 46 -15.64 3.44 -13.05
N LEU A 47 -16.21 4.03 -11.98
CA LEU A 47 -15.56 5.09 -11.22
C LEU A 47 -14.35 4.56 -10.45
N ALA A 48 -14.51 3.43 -9.77
CA ALA A 48 -13.42 2.77 -9.05
C ALA A 48 -12.27 2.38 -10.00
N ASN A 49 -12.60 1.86 -11.18
CA ASN A 49 -11.63 1.53 -12.22
C ASN A 49 -10.92 2.76 -12.77
N ALA A 50 -11.62 3.88 -12.97
CA ALA A 50 -11.02 5.13 -13.42
C ALA A 50 -10.02 5.68 -12.37
N MET A 51 -10.35 5.61 -11.08
CA MET A 51 -9.45 6.01 -10.00
C MET A 51 -8.21 5.10 -9.93
N LEU A 52 -8.39 3.78 -10.01
CA LEU A 52 -7.29 2.82 -10.09
C LEU A 52 -6.40 3.06 -11.31
N ALA A 53 -7.00 3.30 -12.48
CA ALA A 53 -6.27 3.58 -13.71
C ALA A 53 -5.38 4.83 -13.56
N GLY A 54 -5.88 5.90 -12.95
CA GLY A 54 -5.08 7.10 -12.68
C GLY A 54 -3.86 6.82 -11.80
N ILE A 55 -4.02 6.03 -10.73
CA ILE A 55 -2.92 5.66 -9.82
C ILE A 55 -1.93 4.72 -10.52
N LEU A 56 -2.44 3.68 -11.19
CA LEU A 56 -1.63 2.69 -11.89
C LEU A 56 -0.88 3.29 -13.06
N ALA A 57 -1.45 4.25 -13.79
CA ALA A 57 -0.76 4.95 -14.86
C ALA A 57 0.56 5.56 -14.35
N GLY A 58 0.53 6.26 -13.21
CA GLY A 58 1.73 6.81 -12.60
C GLY A 58 2.77 5.74 -12.22
N ILE A 59 2.31 4.61 -11.67
CA ILE A 59 3.19 3.49 -11.29
C ILE A 59 3.80 2.82 -12.53
N CYS A 60 3.00 2.61 -13.58
CA CYS A 60 3.43 2.00 -14.84
C CYS A 60 4.39 2.90 -15.64
N LEU A 61 4.23 4.22 -15.56
CA LEU A 61 5.15 5.17 -16.20
C LEU A 61 6.45 5.36 -15.43
N ALA A 62 6.47 5.13 -14.11
CA ALA A 62 7.65 5.38 -13.28
C ALA A 62 8.92 4.64 -13.75
N PRO A 63 8.89 3.34 -14.14
CA PRO A 63 10.05 2.66 -14.69
C PRO A 63 10.55 3.30 -15.99
N ALA A 64 9.66 3.69 -16.90
CA ALA A 64 10.03 4.34 -18.15
C ALA A 64 10.70 5.70 -17.91
N GLN A 65 10.14 6.50 -16.98
CA GLN A 65 10.75 7.76 -16.56
C GLN A 65 12.11 7.54 -15.88
N ALA A 66 12.25 6.48 -15.07
CA ALA A 66 13.50 6.12 -14.42
C ALA A 66 14.58 5.71 -15.43
N VAL A 67 14.23 5.01 -16.51
CA VAL A 67 15.18 4.68 -17.61
C VAL A 67 15.69 5.94 -18.29
N VAL A 68 14.83 6.95 -18.50
CA VAL A 68 15.26 8.22 -19.12
C VAL A 68 16.17 9.01 -18.18
N ARG A 69 15.81 9.09 -16.89
CA ARG A 69 16.51 9.95 -15.92
C ARG A 69 17.75 9.31 -15.30
N PHE A 70 17.73 7.99 -15.12
CA PHE A 70 18.75 7.19 -14.42
C PHE A 70 18.98 5.86 -15.16
N PRO A 71 19.42 5.89 -16.44
CA PRO A 71 19.49 4.69 -17.28
C PRO A 71 20.35 3.59 -16.68
N LEU A 72 21.50 3.96 -16.09
CA LEU A 72 22.44 2.99 -15.52
C LEU A 72 21.85 2.29 -14.28
N GLN A 73 21.01 2.98 -13.50
CA GLN A 73 20.34 2.44 -12.33
C GLN A 73 19.07 1.64 -12.66
N ALA A 74 18.32 2.08 -13.66
CA ALA A 74 17.00 1.53 -13.97
C ALA A 74 17.03 0.35 -14.96
N ILE A 75 17.91 0.37 -15.97
CA ILE A 75 17.95 -0.66 -17.02
C ILE A 75 18.31 -2.05 -16.48
N PRO A 76 19.38 -2.23 -15.67
CA PRO A 76 19.78 -3.57 -15.22
C PRO A 76 18.71 -4.33 -14.42
N PRO A 77 18.02 -3.76 -13.41
CA PRO A 77 16.97 -4.49 -12.71
C PRO A 77 15.76 -4.81 -13.61
N ILE A 78 15.44 -3.95 -14.58
CA ILE A 78 14.38 -4.22 -15.56
C ILE A 78 14.76 -5.39 -16.47
N LEU A 79 15.99 -5.41 -17.00
CA LEU A 79 16.47 -6.52 -17.84
C LEU A 79 16.52 -7.83 -17.06
N ALA A 80 17.03 -7.80 -15.82
CA ALA A 80 17.08 -8.97 -14.96
C ALA A 80 15.69 -9.52 -14.67
N TRP A 81 14.73 -8.63 -14.40
CA TRP A 81 13.32 -9.00 -14.26
C TRP A 81 12.77 -9.68 -15.52
N LEU A 82 12.98 -9.09 -16.70
CA LEU A 82 12.50 -9.62 -17.98
C LEU A 82 13.08 -11.01 -18.30
N VAL A 83 14.37 -11.21 -18.06
CA VAL A 83 15.04 -12.51 -18.22
C VAL A 83 14.49 -13.52 -17.21
N ALA A 84 14.36 -13.12 -15.95
CA ALA A 84 13.85 -13.98 -14.90
C ALA A 84 12.37 -14.36 -15.10
N LEU A 85 11.55 -13.53 -15.77
CA LEU A 85 10.19 -13.93 -16.14
C LEU A 85 10.16 -15.16 -17.04
N ARG A 86 11.19 -15.37 -17.89
CA ARG A 86 11.32 -16.55 -18.76
C ARG A 86 11.91 -17.75 -18.01
N LEU A 87 12.95 -17.54 -17.20
CA LEU A 87 13.74 -18.63 -16.61
C LEU A 87 13.28 -19.05 -15.21
N ALA A 88 12.73 -18.11 -14.45
CA ALA A 88 12.48 -18.26 -13.02
C ALA A 88 11.32 -17.36 -12.57
N ARG A 89 10.14 -17.47 -13.20
CA ARG A 89 8.99 -16.55 -13.03
C ARG A 89 8.63 -16.28 -11.57
N ARG A 90 8.74 -17.28 -10.69
CA ARG A 90 8.49 -17.17 -9.25
C ARG A 90 9.46 -16.23 -8.52
N TYR A 91 10.69 -16.11 -9.02
CA TYR A 91 11.77 -15.33 -8.42
C TYR A 91 12.05 -14.01 -9.13
N ALA A 92 11.32 -13.71 -10.22
CA ALA A 92 11.62 -12.55 -11.07
C ALA A 92 11.70 -11.22 -10.30
N VAL A 93 10.75 -10.97 -9.39
CA VAL A 93 10.73 -9.76 -8.56
C VAL A 93 11.91 -9.72 -7.58
N VAL A 94 12.25 -10.86 -6.97
CA VAL A 94 13.38 -10.97 -6.03
C VAL A 94 14.71 -10.73 -6.75
N ILE A 95 14.87 -11.31 -7.95
CA ILE A 95 16.05 -11.11 -8.79
C ILE A 95 16.18 -9.66 -9.22
N ALA A 96 15.07 -9.02 -9.62
CA ALA A 96 15.04 -7.60 -9.98
C ALA A 96 15.48 -6.71 -8.81
N LEU A 97 14.99 -6.99 -7.60
CA LEU A 97 15.36 -6.28 -6.39
C LEU A 97 16.84 -6.48 -6.04
N ALA A 98 17.34 -7.72 -6.09
CA ALA A 98 18.75 -8.01 -5.85
C ALA A 98 19.66 -7.27 -6.84
N MET A 99 19.26 -7.20 -8.11
CA MET A 99 19.97 -6.45 -9.12
C MET A 99 19.91 -4.94 -8.88
N LEU A 100 18.77 -4.40 -8.46
CA LEU A 100 18.67 -2.99 -8.07
C LEU A 100 19.64 -2.67 -6.92
N VAL A 101 19.66 -3.49 -5.87
CA VAL A 101 20.58 -3.33 -4.74
C VAL A 101 22.03 -3.39 -5.21
N ALA A 102 22.40 -4.37 -6.04
CA ALA A 102 23.75 -4.49 -6.57
C ALA A 102 24.17 -3.23 -7.34
N VAL A 103 23.28 -2.70 -8.19
CA VAL A 103 23.56 -1.50 -8.99
C VAL A 103 23.70 -0.26 -8.09
N LEU A 104 22.86 -0.12 -7.07
CA LEU A 104 22.96 0.99 -6.11
C LEU A 104 24.25 0.95 -5.28
N CYS A 105 24.81 -0.24 -5.01
CA CYS A 105 26.09 -0.38 -4.34
C CYS A 105 27.31 -0.11 -5.25
N LEU A 106 27.18 -0.37 -6.56
CA LEU A 106 28.29 -0.30 -7.52
C LEU A 106 28.34 1.01 -8.29
N VAL A 107 27.21 1.70 -8.44
CA VAL A 107 27.08 2.92 -9.24
C VAL A 107 27.00 4.14 -8.32
N PRO A 108 27.88 5.15 -8.47
CA PRO A 108 27.82 6.35 -7.66
C PRO A 108 26.46 7.07 -7.80
N PRO A 109 25.92 7.62 -6.71
CA PRO A 109 24.68 8.38 -6.75
C PRO A 109 24.82 9.64 -7.60
N VAL A 110 23.87 9.86 -8.52
CA VAL A 110 23.88 10.96 -9.49
C VAL A 110 23.71 12.34 -8.83
N THR A 111 23.19 12.38 -7.60
CA THR A 111 22.92 13.62 -6.84
C THR A 111 24.03 13.99 -5.85
N GLY A 112 25.15 13.27 -5.81
CA GLY A 112 26.21 13.52 -4.80
C GLY A 112 25.78 13.21 -3.36
N ALA A 113 24.61 12.57 -3.17
CA ALA A 113 24.21 12.04 -1.87
C ALA A 113 25.23 10.96 -1.48
N ALA A 114 26.08 11.23 -0.49
CA ALA A 114 27.02 10.23 0.00
C ALA A 114 26.26 8.93 0.31
N ALA A 115 26.84 7.78 -0.04
CA ALA A 115 26.37 6.50 0.49
C ALA A 115 26.21 6.68 2.01
N PRO A 116 25.08 6.24 2.63
CA PRO A 116 24.92 6.37 4.06
C PRO A 116 26.13 5.73 4.74
N ALA A 117 26.98 6.56 5.35
CA ALA A 117 28.20 6.12 6.02
C ALA A 117 27.89 5.40 7.34
N SER A 118 26.60 5.38 7.73
CA SER A 118 26.07 4.72 8.90
C SER A 118 25.51 3.34 8.54
N LEU A 119 25.80 2.36 9.40
CA LEU A 119 25.06 1.10 9.44
C LEU A 119 23.54 1.38 9.51
N PRO A 120 22.68 0.52 8.96
CA PRO A 120 21.24 0.68 9.07
C PRO A 120 20.87 0.83 10.55
N VAL A 121 20.39 2.02 10.92
CA VAL A 121 19.98 2.31 12.29
C VAL A 121 18.52 1.91 12.41
N LEU A 122 18.18 1.22 13.49
CA LEU A 122 16.80 0.90 13.78
C LEU A 122 15.98 2.21 13.80
N THR A 123 15.06 2.35 12.86
CA THR A 123 14.17 3.51 12.78
C THR A 123 12.95 3.26 13.65
N TRP A 124 12.51 4.30 14.37
CA TRP A 124 11.32 4.24 15.21
C TRP A 124 10.17 5.01 14.56
N PRO A 125 8.93 4.52 14.70
CA PRO A 125 7.77 5.29 14.26
C PRO A 125 7.65 6.56 15.09
N HIS A 126 7.63 7.71 14.41
CA HIS A 126 7.46 9.02 15.03
C HIS A 126 6.02 9.49 14.87
N LEU A 127 5.48 10.11 15.92
CA LEU A 127 4.17 10.74 15.85
C LEU A 127 4.23 11.97 14.95
N VAL A 128 3.26 12.07 14.05
CA VAL A 128 3.10 13.21 13.13
C VAL A 128 1.83 13.94 13.49
N MET A 129 1.95 15.22 13.81
CA MET A 129 0.79 16.05 14.17
C MET A 129 -0.08 16.29 12.93
N PRO A 130 -1.39 15.96 12.97
CA PRO A 130 -2.29 16.28 11.87
C PRO A 130 -2.49 17.79 11.76
N HIS A 131 -2.42 18.31 10.53
CA HIS A 131 -2.75 19.70 10.23
C HIS A 131 -4.06 19.78 9.48
N TRP A 132 -4.95 20.63 9.97
CA TRP A 132 -6.31 20.69 9.45
C TRP A 132 -6.48 21.81 8.43
N ASN A 133 -6.70 21.41 7.17
CA ASN A 133 -7.21 22.28 6.12
C ASN A 133 -8.41 21.58 5.49
N THR A 134 -9.62 22.09 5.74
CA THR A 134 -10.86 21.38 5.36
C THR A 134 -10.91 21.02 3.87
N ALA A 135 -10.54 21.94 2.99
CA ALA A 135 -10.59 21.70 1.53
C ALA A 135 -9.56 20.64 1.11
N ALA A 136 -8.32 20.75 1.58
CA ALA A 136 -7.27 19.79 1.24
C ALA A 136 -7.51 18.41 1.87
N VAL A 137 -7.92 18.37 3.14
CA VAL A 137 -8.22 17.14 3.87
C VAL A 137 -9.39 16.40 3.21
N LEU A 138 -10.50 17.08 2.91
CA LEU A 138 -11.63 16.45 2.22
C LEU A 138 -11.28 16.01 0.80
N GLY A 139 -10.51 16.85 0.09
CA GLY A 139 -10.03 16.55 -1.27
C GLY A 139 -9.15 15.31 -1.35
N LEU A 140 -8.45 14.95 -0.27
CA LEU A 140 -7.64 13.74 -0.18
C LEU A 140 -8.40 12.56 0.43
N ALA A 141 -9.11 12.79 1.54
CA ALA A 141 -9.73 11.74 2.34
C ALA A 141 -10.88 11.05 1.61
N VAL A 142 -11.71 11.79 0.88
CA VAL A 142 -12.88 11.24 0.19
C VAL A 142 -12.45 10.34 -0.97
N PRO A 143 -11.57 10.76 -1.91
CA PRO A 143 -11.08 9.85 -2.94
C PRO A 143 -10.37 8.63 -2.38
N LEU A 144 -9.53 8.82 -1.35
CA LEU A 144 -8.80 7.72 -0.71
C LEU A 144 -9.77 6.71 -0.08
N TYR A 145 -10.80 7.18 0.62
CA TYR A 145 -11.86 6.34 1.17
C TYR A 145 -12.59 5.54 0.09
N LEU A 146 -13.02 6.20 -0.99
CA LEU A 146 -13.74 5.54 -2.09
C LEU A 146 -12.89 4.46 -2.76
N VAL A 147 -11.62 4.74 -3.07
CA VAL A 147 -10.70 3.75 -3.64
C VAL A 147 -10.46 2.60 -2.68
N THR A 148 -10.24 2.90 -1.40
CA THR A 148 -10.00 1.86 -0.39
C THR A 148 -11.21 0.92 -0.27
N MET A 149 -12.42 1.47 -0.22
CA MET A 149 -13.61 0.67 -0.12
C MET A 149 -13.89 -0.13 -1.39
N ALA A 150 -13.87 0.52 -2.55
CA ALA A 150 -14.28 -0.10 -3.82
C ALA A 150 -13.23 -1.08 -4.38
N SER A 151 -11.93 -0.78 -4.25
CA SER A 151 -10.87 -1.60 -4.85
C SER A 151 -10.26 -2.63 -3.91
N GLN A 152 -10.30 -2.40 -2.59
CA GLN A 152 -9.63 -3.29 -1.63
C GLN A 152 -10.62 -4.00 -0.71
N ASN A 153 -11.50 -3.27 -0.04
CA ASN A 153 -12.38 -3.87 0.97
C ASN A 153 -13.48 -4.74 0.34
N LEU A 154 -14.25 -4.21 -0.62
CA LEU A 154 -15.32 -4.99 -1.25
C LEU A 154 -14.79 -6.22 -2.02
N PRO A 155 -13.73 -6.12 -2.85
CA PRO A 155 -13.15 -7.29 -3.48
C PRO A 155 -12.47 -8.22 -2.48
N GLY A 156 -11.85 -7.69 -1.42
CA GLY A 156 -11.30 -8.49 -0.32
C GLY A 156 -12.36 -9.35 0.37
N LEU A 157 -13.58 -8.82 0.60
CA LEU A 157 -14.70 -9.61 1.10
C LEU A 157 -15.08 -10.74 0.14
N ALA A 158 -15.12 -10.47 -1.16
CA ALA A 158 -15.43 -11.47 -2.17
C ALA A 158 -14.37 -12.58 -2.21
N VAL A 159 -13.09 -12.22 -2.10
CA VAL A 159 -11.96 -13.17 -2.03
C VAL A 159 -12.05 -14.06 -0.80
N MET A 160 -12.35 -13.50 0.37
CA MET A 160 -12.49 -14.28 1.60
C MET A 160 -13.65 -15.30 1.49
N ARG A 161 -14.81 -14.87 0.96
CA ARG A 161 -15.95 -15.77 0.70
C ARG A 161 -15.62 -16.85 -0.32
N ALA A 162 -14.93 -16.51 -1.41
CA ALA A 162 -14.51 -17.46 -2.43
C ALA A 162 -13.56 -18.54 -1.88
N ASN A 163 -12.81 -18.23 -0.82
CA ASN A 163 -11.95 -19.17 -0.11
C ASN A 163 -12.65 -19.87 1.09
N GLY A 164 -13.97 -19.72 1.22
CA GLY A 164 -14.77 -20.40 2.26
C GLY A 164 -14.78 -19.73 3.63
N TYR A 165 -14.31 -18.48 3.74
CA TYR A 165 -14.35 -17.73 5.00
C TYR A 165 -15.60 -16.85 5.08
N GLU A 166 -16.46 -17.14 6.07
CA GLU A 166 -17.55 -16.25 6.44
C GLU A 166 -17.02 -15.12 7.33
N ILE A 167 -17.07 -13.90 6.81
CA ILE A 167 -16.65 -12.70 7.54
C ILE A 167 -17.79 -11.68 7.63
N ASP A 168 -17.93 -11.09 8.82
CA ASP A 168 -18.82 -9.96 9.06
C ASP A 168 -18.16 -8.68 8.49
N PRO A 169 -18.72 -8.07 7.43
CA PRO A 169 -18.17 -6.87 6.83
C PRO A 169 -18.07 -5.71 7.82
N GLY A 170 -19.07 -5.54 8.69
CA GLY A 170 -19.13 -4.45 9.65
C GLY A 170 -17.97 -4.52 10.64
N ARG A 171 -17.78 -5.71 11.25
CA ARG A 171 -16.67 -5.96 12.18
C ARG A 171 -15.31 -5.80 11.49
N SER A 172 -15.21 -6.28 10.26
CA SER A 172 -13.98 -6.19 9.46
C SER A 172 -13.59 -4.73 9.19
N PHE A 173 -14.56 -3.88 8.81
CA PHE A 173 -14.33 -2.46 8.55
C PHE A 173 -14.03 -1.68 9.84
N VAL A 174 -14.70 -2.00 10.95
CA VAL A 174 -14.36 -1.39 12.25
C VAL A 174 -12.92 -1.74 12.64
N ALA A 175 -12.52 -3.01 12.51
CA ALA A 175 -11.17 -3.45 12.86
C ALA A 175 -10.10 -2.78 12.00
N THR A 176 -10.26 -2.78 10.67
CA THR A 176 -9.29 -2.14 9.76
C THR A 176 -9.29 -0.63 9.90
N GLY A 177 -10.46 -0.01 10.12
CA GLY A 177 -10.60 1.42 10.38
C GLY A 177 -9.91 1.85 11.68
N LEU A 178 -10.10 1.12 12.79
CA LEU A 178 -9.40 1.41 14.05
C LEU A 178 -7.89 1.25 13.93
N GLY A 179 -7.43 0.18 13.26
CA GLY A 179 -6.01 0.00 12.94
C GLY A 179 -5.48 1.19 12.12
N SER A 180 -6.25 1.65 11.15
CA SER A 180 -5.90 2.82 10.32
C SER A 180 -5.83 4.12 11.12
N VAL A 181 -6.72 4.35 12.08
CA VAL A 181 -6.65 5.54 12.96
C VAL A 181 -5.34 5.56 13.73
N VAL A 182 -4.93 4.42 14.28
CA VAL A 182 -3.68 4.29 15.02
C VAL A 182 -2.49 4.52 14.09
N THR A 183 -2.44 3.85 12.93
CA THR A 183 -1.31 3.98 12.00
C THR A 183 -1.24 5.36 11.34
N ALA A 184 -2.37 6.04 11.14
CA ALA A 184 -2.41 7.38 10.54
C ALA A 184 -1.58 8.39 11.34
N LEU A 185 -1.59 8.30 12.68
CA LEU A 185 -0.78 9.16 13.56
C LEU A 185 0.73 9.02 13.35
N PHE A 186 1.17 7.95 12.68
CA PHE A 186 2.55 7.69 12.30
C PHE A 186 2.78 7.87 10.79
N GLY A 187 1.86 8.52 10.07
CA GLY A 187 1.92 8.67 8.62
C GLY A 187 1.44 7.46 7.82
N GLY A 188 0.84 6.47 8.47
CA GLY A 188 0.35 5.25 7.84
C GLY A 188 -0.88 5.49 6.95
N ILE A 189 -0.85 4.92 5.74
CA ILE A 189 -2.00 4.87 4.84
C ILE A 189 -3.08 3.92 5.39
N PRO A 190 -4.35 4.03 4.92
CA PRO A 190 -5.44 3.21 5.41
C PRO A 190 -5.18 1.69 5.28
N VAL A 191 -5.26 1.00 6.40
CA VAL A 191 -5.32 -0.45 6.51
C VAL A 191 -6.66 -0.93 5.95
N ASN A 192 -6.62 -2.00 5.17
CA ASN A 192 -7.78 -2.55 4.47
C ASN A 192 -7.63 -4.06 4.32
N LEU A 193 -8.66 -4.74 3.79
CA LEU A 193 -8.62 -6.20 3.58
C LEU A 193 -7.60 -6.63 2.51
N ALA A 194 -7.10 -5.70 1.69
CA ALA A 194 -6.08 -5.90 0.66
C ALA A 194 -6.37 -7.12 -0.23
N ALA A 195 -7.28 -6.96 -1.21
CA ALA A 195 -7.85 -8.07 -1.99
C ALA A 195 -6.81 -9.06 -2.56
N LEU A 196 -5.70 -8.55 -3.08
CA LEU A 196 -4.60 -9.37 -3.60
C LEU A 196 -3.89 -10.17 -2.49
N THR A 197 -3.54 -9.51 -1.39
CA THR A 197 -2.86 -10.15 -0.28
C THR A 197 -3.78 -11.15 0.42
N ALA A 198 -5.06 -10.81 0.58
CA ALA A 198 -6.08 -11.74 1.06
C ALA A 198 -6.16 -12.99 0.17
N ALA A 199 -6.10 -12.84 -1.15
CA ALA A 199 -6.14 -14.00 -2.05
C ALA A 199 -4.94 -14.93 -1.84
N LEU A 200 -3.74 -14.36 -1.65
CA LEU A 200 -2.52 -15.12 -1.37
C LEU A 200 -2.55 -15.79 0.01
N CYS A 201 -3.05 -15.10 1.04
CA CYS A 201 -3.05 -15.60 2.41
C CYS A 201 -4.24 -16.53 2.70
N ALA A 202 -5.37 -16.39 2.02
CA ALA A 202 -6.56 -17.24 2.20
C ALA A 202 -6.58 -18.46 1.27
N GLY A 203 -5.79 -18.41 0.18
CA GLY A 203 -5.69 -19.45 -0.83
C GLY A 203 -5.09 -20.76 -0.32
N PRO A 204 -5.29 -21.88 -1.04
CA PRO A 204 -4.74 -23.19 -0.69
C PRO A 204 -3.21 -23.21 -0.64
N GLU A 205 -2.54 -22.29 -1.34
CA GLU A 205 -1.09 -22.12 -1.33
C GLU A 205 -0.54 -21.69 0.05
N ALA A 206 -1.38 -21.06 0.89
CA ALA A 206 -1.00 -20.66 2.25
C ALA A 206 -0.99 -21.83 3.25
N GLY A 207 -1.52 -23.00 2.86
CA GLY A 207 -1.53 -24.21 3.66
C GLY A 207 -2.75 -25.08 3.42
N ALA A 208 -2.61 -26.39 3.65
CA ALA A 208 -3.69 -27.35 3.50
C ALA A 208 -4.84 -27.13 4.49
N ASP A 209 -4.52 -26.78 5.74
CA ASP A 209 -5.50 -26.52 6.80
C ASP A 209 -6.04 -25.08 6.72
N ALA A 210 -7.28 -24.94 6.24
CA ALA A 210 -7.97 -23.65 6.11
C ALA A 210 -8.12 -22.91 7.46
N SER A 211 -8.19 -23.62 8.59
CA SER A 211 -8.31 -22.98 9.92
C SER A 211 -7.02 -22.30 10.39
N ARG A 212 -5.88 -22.60 9.75
CA ARG A 212 -4.55 -22.11 10.13
C ARG A 212 -3.93 -21.14 9.14
N ARG A 213 -4.58 -20.85 8.01
CA ARG A 213 -4.02 -19.94 6.98
C ARG A 213 -3.79 -18.51 7.47
N TRP A 214 -4.45 -18.09 8.55
CA TRP A 214 -4.17 -16.81 9.23
C TRP A 214 -2.70 -16.65 9.67
N ILE A 215 -1.96 -17.76 9.85
CA ILE A 215 -0.52 -17.72 10.13
C ILE A 215 0.22 -16.99 9.01
N ALA A 216 -0.18 -17.18 7.74
CA ALA A 216 0.46 -16.51 6.61
C ALA A 216 0.34 -14.98 6.68
N SER A 217 -0.83 -14.46 7.07
CA SER A 217 -1.02 -13.01 7.22
C SER A 217 -0.30 -12.45 8.45
N VAL A 218 -0.29 -13.19 9.57
CA VAL A 218 0.44 -12.78 10.78
C VAL A 218 1.95 -12.76 10.56
N VAL A 219 2.52 -13.80 9.95
CA VAL A 219 3.94 -13.85 9.61
C VAL A 219 4.31 -12.73 8.65
N SER A 220 3.49 -12.48 7.63
CA SER A 220 3.68 -11.36 6.71
C SER A 220 3.71 -10.01 7.44
N GLY A 221 2.77 -9.79 8.37
CA GLY A 221 2.74 -8.57 9.19
C GLY A 221 3.98 -8.40 10.07
N VAL A 222 4.43 -9.46 10.74
CA VAL A 222 5.64 -9.44 11.57
C VAL A 222 6.88 -9.14 10.72
N VAL A 223 7.00 -9.78 9.56
CA VAL A 223 8.12 -9.54 8.63
C VAL A 223 8.09 -8.10 8.11
N TYR A 224 6.93 -7.56 7.75
CA TYR A 224 6.81 -6.17 7.31
C TYR A 224 7.16 -5.16 8.42
N ILE A 225 6.78 -5.42 9.67
CA ILE A 225 7.19 -4.58 10.80
C ILE A 225 8.72 -4.63 10.97
N ALA A 226 9.32 -5.82 10.95
CA ALA A 226 10.77 -5.97 11.08
C ALA A 226 11.53 -5.25 9.95
N LEU A 227 11.07 -5.39 8.70
CA LEU A 227 11.64 -4.68 7.56
C LEU A 227 11.46 -3.16 7.68
N GLY A 228 10.30 -2.69 8.16
CA GLY A 228 10.04 -1.27 8.37
C GLY A 228 10.96 -0.65 9.43
N LEU A 229 11.21 -1.36 10.54
CA LEU A 229 12.14 -0.91 11.58
C LEU A 229 13.59 -0.91 11.09
N GLY A 230 13.94 -1.76 10.13
CA GLY A 230 15.28 -1.84 9.53
C GLY A 230 15.50 -0.94 8.32
N ALA A 231 14.54 -0.07 7.97
CA ALA A 231 14.62 0.78 6.77
C ALA A 231 15.39 2.11 6.96
N GLY A 232 15.96 2.33 8.16
CA GLY A 232 16.71 3.54 8.54
C GLY A 232 18.19 3.51 8.17
#